data_AF-A0A930U941-F1
#
_entry.id   AF-A0A930U941-F1
#
_cell.length_a   1.000
_cell.length_b   1.000
_cell.length_c   1.000
_cell.angle_alpha   90.00
_cell.angle_beta   90.00
_cell.angle_gamma   90.00
#
_symmetry.space_group_name_H-M   'P 1'
#
loop_
_entity.id
_entity.type
_entity.pdbx_description
1 polymer ?
#
loop_
_entity_poly.entity_id
_entity_poly.type
_entity_poly.pdbx_seq_one_letter_code
_entity_poly.pdbx_strand_id
1 'polypeptide(L)'
;MSEDKVPEKDFKGDDVINYKSDWAEIRKSEFTYVFHYYDEKIKHYFPHFRLFSSIKKEMKKAKKDAEFFKRKLYWTPDHPPYDFYIQFHNWQLLLLSDFFKEVFEERAFQYGHHPNHKYFNVILPKSKHDEIMNCINDFELLSIRDLLFEVISIAQNNYVEHIAFWEQPEMQKLVSSAEKETQKVISVLDKFDKKDREHFTAKSKPLPDLLHINFVFADGTIKIEHSWLAKEFIKHFKSHYDNLQYKNWRFDLARYPDRFEENYKKQQFKYNLTKSLYNLFTVAKFFPVTKSNPTPNKLMLCIAKILEFCLIPVATEGELDENKIKTIRNWLKRNELKTETNFAEITPNKARLLKYFEPEFVNVTDKIKRVDAINLGYFIGKRFKIENLTPDLIHIAQALREVNSHIGHQMFMGGDIKRETFDEFDNFKTLVKGVRCKKKVTSIKFKLEGDDKEYELQQRLPLYIIEEAIKEYSENQQVEVDTDLIKTKVTRTGEGSFSIEKGKQFAQPNERFMVRFVKAFYDYLLKEAPMGENHSFPSLKYYPIIAIMLKQTWLFYHLRDSEEFVIAKVKQWHKLSHTA
;
A
#
# COMPACT_ATOMS: atom_id res chain seq x y z
N MET A 1 -42.94 1.10 28.72
CA MET A 1 -41.86 1.04 29.72
C MET A 1 -41.00 -0.14 29.37
N SER A 2 -39.86 0.08 28.73
CA SER A 2 -38.90 -0.98 28.40
C SER A 2 -38.11 -1.31 29.65
N GLU A 3 -38.14 -2.56 30.07
CA GLU A 3 -37.32 -3.07 31.17
C GLU A 3 -35.84 -2.79 30.88
N ASP A 4 -35.23 -1.95 31.71
CA ASP A 4 -33.78 -1.74 31.73
C ASP A 4 -33.13 -3.05 32.15
N LYS A 5 -32.57 -3.79 31.18
CA LYS A 5 -31.76 -4.97 31.46
C LYS A 5 -30.51 -4.55 32.22
N VAL A 6 -30.38 -5.06 33.44
CA VAL A 6 -29.18 -4.97 34.27
C VAL A 6 -27.99 -5.55 33.50
N PRO A 7 -26.82 -4.89 33.45
CA PRO A 7 -25.62 -5.43 32.79
C PRO A 7 -25.22 -6.77 33.40
N GLU A 8 -24.98 -7.78 32.56
CA GLU A 8 -24.35 -9.03 33.01
C GLU A 8 -22.93 -8.71 33.48
N LYS A 9 -22.58 -9.19 34.68
CA LYS A 9 -21.24 -9.08 35.25
C LYS A 9 -20.50 -10.40 35.13
N ASP A 10 -19.20 -10.36 34.86
CA ASP A 10 -18.37 -11.55 34.81
C ASP A 10 -18.06 -12.06 36.23
N PHE A 11 -17.34 -13.17 36.31
CA PHE A 11 -16.95 -13.80 37.57
C PHE A 11 -15.99 -12.96 38.44
N LYS A 12 -15.51 -11.82 37.92
CA LYS A 12 -14.71 -10.82 38.66
C LYS A 12 -15.52 -9.58 39.03
N GLY A 13 -16.78 -9.50 38.64
CA GLY A 13 -17.66 -8.37 38.93
C GLY A 13 -17.56 -7.20 37.93
N ASP A 14 -16.83 -7.41 36.83
CA ASP A 14 -16.69 -6.45 35.73
C ASP A 14 -17.88 -6.58 34.78
N ASP A 15 -18.32 -5.47 34.17
CA ASP A 15 -19.39 -5.51 33.19
C ASP A 15 -18.93 -6.35 31.98
N VAL A 16 -19.68 -7.39 31.63
CA VAL A 16 -19.45 -8.20 30.42
C VAL A 16 -19.68 -7.29 29.23
N ILE A 17 -18.59 -6.84 28.59
CA ILE A 17 -18.65 -6.09 27.33
C ILE A 17 -19.16 -7.02 26.25
N ASN A 18 -20.48 -6.99 26.02
CA ASN A 18 -21.11 -7.71 24.95
C ASN A 18 -20.77 -7.00 23.63
N TYR A 19 -19.70 -7.43 22.95
CA TYR A 19 -19.30 -6.95 21.62
C TYR A 19 -20.30 -7.40 20.53
N LYS A 20 -21.56 -6.94 20.61
CA LYS A 20 -22.34 -6.67 19.40
C LYS A 20 -21.89 -5.31 18.89
N SER A 21 -20.73 -5.28 18.24
CA SER A 21 -20.20 -4.07 17.60
C SER A 21 -21.27 -3.49 16.69
N ASP A 22 -21.78 -2.31 17.02
CA ASP A 22 -22.70 -1.56 16.17
C ASP A 22 -21.91 -1.06 14.96
N TRP A 23 -21.82 -1.89 13.92
CA TRP A 23 -21.09 -1.59 12.69
C TRP A 23 -21.59 -0.32 11.99
N ALA A 24 -22.81 0.12 12.26
CA ALA A 24 -23.31 1.39 11.75
C ALA A 24 -22.73 2.58 12.52
N GLU A 25 -22.53 2.44 13.83
CA GLU A 25 -21.87 3.43 14.67
C GLU A 25 -20.37 3.53 14.40
N ILE A 26 -19.69 2.39 14.24
CA ILE A 26 -18.26 2.34 13.86
C ILE A 26 -18.06 3.02 12.50
N ARG A 27 -18.84 2.64 11.48
CA ARG A 27 -18.79 3.30 10.16
C ARG A 27 -19.07 4.80 10.24
N LYS A 28 -20.08 5.24 11.01
CA LYS A 28 -20.35 6.67 11.20
C LYS A 28 -19.19 7.41 11.84
N SER A 29 -18.45 6.76 12.74
CA SER A 29 -17.28 7.36 13.37
C SER A 29 -16.06 7.44 12.47
N GLU A 30 -15.87 6.49 11.56
CA GLU A 30 -14.81 6.55 10.54
C GLU A 30 -14.96 7.79 9.63
N PHE A 31 -16.20 8.23 9.39
CA PHE A 31 -16.52 9.43 8.59
C PHE A 31 -16.74 10.71 9.43
N THR A 32 -16.34 10.71 10.71
CA THR A 32 -16.46 11.87 11.60
C THR A 32 -15.09 12.28 12.12
N TYR A 33 -14.68 13.52 11.89
CA TYR A 33 -13.46 14.08 12.48
C TYR A 33 -13.77 14.95 13.69
N VAL A 34 -12.92 14.88 14.72
CA VAL A 34 -12.95 15.78 15.88
C VAL A 34 -11.71 16.66 15.82
N PHE A 35 -11.89 17.97 15.86
CA PHE A 35 -10.78 18.91 15.83
C PHE A 35 -9.89 18.75 17.06
N HIS A 36 -8.59 18.99 16.87
CA HIS A 36 -7.57 18.94 17.91
C HIS A 36 -7.14 20.35 18.31
N TYR A 37 -6.55 20.44 19.50
CA TYR A 37 -5.80 21.60 19.98
C TYR A 37 -4.45 21.15 20.54
N TYR A 38 -3.48 22.05 20.54
CA TYR A 38 -2.18 21.82 21.16
C TYR A 38 -2.18 22.30 22.62
N ASP A 39 -1.75 21.45 23.54
CA ASP A 39 -1.56 21.79 24.94
C ASP A 39 -0.07 22.06 25.20
N GLU A 40 0.29 23.33 25.39
CA GLU A 40 1.66 23.79 25.65
C GLU A 40 2.28 23.19 26.91
N LYS A 41 1.48 22.90 27.94
CA LYS A 41 1.99 22.38 29.22
C LYS A 41 2.45 20.93 29.07
N ILE A 42 1.69 20.15 28.32
CA ILE A 42 1.94 18.73 28.10
C ILE A 42 2.77 18.51 26.82
N LYS A 43 2.92 19.56 25.98
CA LYS A 43 3.55 19.52 24.66
C LYS A 43 2.94 18.43 23.77
N HIS A 44 1.61 18.36 23.76
CA HIS A 44 0.87 17.30 23.07
C HIS A 44 -0.45 17.80 22.48
N TYR A 45 -0.91 17.13 21.42
CA TYR A 45 -2.19 17.43 20.77
C TYR A 45 -3.32 16.61 21.38
N PHE A 46 -4.45 17.24 21.64
CA PHE A 46 -5.62 16.60 22.22
C PHE A 46 -6.86 16.86 21.37
N PRO A 47 -7.74 15.86 21.17
CA PRO A 47 -9.03 16.10 20.55
C PRO A 47 -9.89 16.97 21.49
N HIS A 48 -10.62 17.92 20.91
CA HIS A 48 -11.60 18.69 21.66
C HIS A 48 -12.63 17.79 22.33
N PHE A 49 -13.12 18.26 23.48
CA PHE A 49 -14.07 17.52 24.34
C PHE A 49 -13.56 16.16 24.83
N ARG A 50 -12.24 15.88 24.68
CA ARG A 50 -11.60 14.59 25.02
C ARG A 50 -12.24 13.39 24.32
N LEU A 51 -12.75 13.61 23.10
CA LEU A 51 -13.34 12.55 22.29
C LEU A 51 -12.25 11.78 21.54
N PHE A 52 -11.60 10.85 22.25
CA PHE A 52 -10.65 9.90 21.63
C PHE A 52 -11.37 8.76 20.92
N SER A 53 -12.62 8.49 21.30
CA SER A 53 -13.44 7.42 20.73
C SER A 53 -14.89 7.89 20.53
N SER A 54 -15.58 7.32 19.55
CA SER A 54 -16.99 7.59 19.26
C SER A 54 -17.96 6.92 20.26
N ILE A 55 -17.50 6.48 21.43
CA ILE A 55 -18.32 5.77 22.42
C ILE A 55 -19.49 6.66 22.85
N LYS A 56 -20.73 6.11 22.78
CA LYS A 56 -22.00 6.81 23.08
C LYS A 56 -21.97 7.64 24.37
N LYS A 57 -21.28 7.16 25.40
CA LYS A 57 -21.20 7.83 26.72
C LYS A 57 -20.37 9.12 26.66
N GLU A 58 -19.21 9.10 25.99
CA GLU A 58 -18.34 10.27 25.84
C GLU A 58 -18.99 11.33 24.95
N MET A 59 -19.60 10.89 23.83
CA MET A 59 -20.35 11.79 22.93
C MET A 59 -21.55 12.46 23.61
N LYS A 60 -22.29 11.74 24.47
CA LYS A 60 -23.38 12.33 25.28
C LYS A 60 -22.87 13.38 26.26
N LYS A 61 -21.68 13.20 26.82
CA LYS A 61 -21.05 14.17 27.73
C LYS A 61 -20.56 15.40 26.95
N ALA A 62 -19.89 15.20 25.82
CA ALA A 62 -19.41 16.27 24.96
C ALA A 62 -20.55 17.18 24.47
N LYS A 63 -21.71 16.60 24.09
CA LYS A 63 -22.90 17.37 23.68
C LYS A 63 -23.48 18.30 24.76
N LYS A 64 -23.10 18.15 26.03
CA LYS A 64 -23.52 19.06 27.11
C LYS A 64 -22.61 20.29 27.22
N ASP A 65 -21.46 20.27 26.57
CA ASP A 65 -20.57 21.42 26.52
C ASP A 65 -21.19 22.54 25.67
N ALA A 66 -21.17 23.78 26.17
CA ALA A 66 -21.78 24.93 25.50
C ALA A 66 -21.07 25.26 24.17
N GLU A 67 -19.78 24.94 24.06
CA GLU A 67 -18.99 25.12 22.85
C GLU A 67 -19.13 23.95 21.87
N PHE A 68 -19.86 22.88 22.20
CA PHE A 68 -20.00 21.74 21.31
C PHE A 68 -20.72 22.11 20.01
N PHE A 69 -20.02 21.99 18.88
CA PHE A 69 -20.61 22.17 17.57
C PHE A 69 -20.31 20.98 16.66
N LYS A 70 -21.36 20.48 16.00
CA LYS A 70 -21.27 19.42 15.00
C LYS A 70 -21.79 19.93 13.66
N ARG A 71 -20.94 19.89 12.66
CA ARG A 71 -21.27 20.28 11.28
C ARG A 71 -21.32 19.04 10.39
N LYS A 72 -22.40 18.91 9.61
CA LYS A 72 -22.51 17.92 8.53
C LYS A 72 -21.99 18.55 7.24
N LEU A 73 -21.08 17.85 6.57
CA LEU A 73 -20.52 18.27 5.28
C LEU A 73 -21.32 17.62 4.15
N TYR A 74 -21.39 18.31 3.00
CA TYR A 74 -22.02 17.79 1.78
C TYR A 74 -23.48 17.36 1.99
N TRP A 75 -24.24 18.20 2.67
CA TRP A 75 -25.64 17.89 2.97
C TRP A 75 -26.48 17.85 1.69
N THR A 76 -26.95 16.65 1.33
CA THR A 76 -27.98 16.45 0.30
C THR A 76 -29.35 16.77 0.90
N PRO A 77 -30.24 17.48 0.19
CA PRO A 77 -31.62 17.68 0.62
C PRO A 77 -32.38 16.36 0.73
N ASP A 78 -33.43 16.33 1.54
CA ASP A 78 -34.23 15.11 1.75
C ASP A 78 -35.13 14.78 0.54
N HIS A 79 -35.39 15.76 -0.33
CA HIS A 79 -36.25 15.63 -1.51
C HIS A 79 -35.57 16.15 -2.80
N PRO A 80 -35.96 15.63 -3.99
CA PRO A 80 -35.41 16.07 -5.28
C PRO A 80 -35.63 17.58 -5.54
N PRO A 81 -34.85 18.21 -6.45
CA PRO A 81 -33.89 17.58 -7.36
C PRO A 81 -32.50 17.37 -6.75
N TYR A 82 -31.95 16.17 -6.94
CA TYR A 82 -30.63 15.78 -6.39
C TYR A 82 -29.46 16.13 -7.32
N ASP A 83 -29.70 16.29 -8.63
CA ASP A 83 -28.64 16.36 -9.65
C ASP A 83 -27.67 17.51 -9.43
N PHE A 84 -28.16 18.69 -9.05
CA PHE A 84 -27.31 19.84 -8.72
C PHE A 84 -26.38 19.54 -7.53
N TYR A 85 -26.89 18.88 -6.50
CA TYR A 85 -26.11 18.53 -5.31
C TYR A 85 -25.08 17.43 -5.60
N ILE A 86 -25.45 16.45 -6.42
CA ILE A 86 -24.53 15.40 -6.88
C ILE A 86 -23.40 16.03 -7.71
N GLN A 87 -23.72 16.90 -8.66
CA GLN A 87 -22.72 17.61 -9.45
C GLN A 87 -21.80 18.46 -8.58
N PHE A 88 -22.36 19.20 -7.61
CA PHE A 88 -21.59 20.05 -6.71
C PHE A 88 -20.69 19.25 -5.76
N HIS A 89 -21.18 18.10 -5.27
CA HIS A 89 -20.38 17.17 -4.47
C HIS A 89 -19.23 16.57 -5.28
N ASN A 90 -19.52 16.06 -6.47
CA ASN A 90 -18.52 15.52 -7.38
C ASN A 90 -17.48 16.56 -7.81
N TRP A 91 -17.89 17.82 -7.99
CA TRP A 91 -16.97 18.91 -8.29
C TRP A 91 -16.00 19.19 -7.12
N GLN A 92 -16.48 19.21 -5.88
CA GLN A 92 -15.59 19.37 -4.73
C GLN A 92 -14.68 18.15 -4.52
N LEU A 93 -15.16 16.94 -4.79
CA LEU A 93 -14.33 15.73 -4.81
C LEU A 93 -13.23 15.82 -5.88
N LEU A 94 -13.56 16.33 -7.06
CA LEU A 94 -12.60 16.57 -8.13
C LEU A 94 -11.52 17.56 -7.69
N LEU A 95 -11.90 18.67 -7.04
CA LEU A 95 -10.93 19.63 -6.49
C LEU A 95 -10.03 19.00 -5.42
N LEU A 96 -10.58 18.17 -4.53
CA LEU A 96 -9.79 17.44 -3.54
C LEU A 96 -8.76 16.53 -4.23
N SER A 97 -9.22 15.75 -5.22
CA SER A 97 -8.39 14.85 -6.02
C SER A 97 -7.30 15.60 -6.80
N ASP A 98 -7.65 16.65 -7.53
CA ASP A 98 -6.75 17.33 -8.47
C ASP A 98 -5.66 18.12 -7.76
N PHE A 99 -5.92 18.61 -6.55
CA PHE A 99 -4.99 19.49 -5.84
C PHE A 99 -4.33 18.86 -4.61
N PHE A 100 -4.92 17.85 -3.97
CA PHE A 100 -4.42 17.34 -2.68
C PHE A 100 -4.02 15.87 -2.66
N LYS A 101 -4.21 15.11 -3.75
CA LYS A 101 -3.91 13.65 -3.77
C LYS A 101 -2.45 13.34 -3.36
N GLU A 102 -1.48 14.16 -3.76
CA GLU A 102 -0.07 13.98 -3.39
C GLU A 102 0.23 14.37 -1.94
N VAL A 103 -0.60 15.20 -1.31
CA VAL A 103 -0.41 15.67 0.07
C VAL A 103 -1.03 14.72 1.08
N PHE A 104 -2.20 14.18 0.76
CA PHE A 104 -2.95 13.30 1.64
C PHE A 104 -2.63 11.82 1.44
N GLU A 105 -1.71 11.50 0.52
CA GLU A 105 -1.23 10.14 0.23
C GLU A 105 -2.40 9.16 0.10
N GLU A 106 -3.45 9.59 -0.60
CA GLU A 106 -4.69 8.83 -0.63
C GLU A 106 -4.45 7.53 -1.38
N ARG A 107 -4.42 6.43 -0.61
CA ARG A 107 -4.18 5.05 -1.07
C ARG A 107 -4.99 4.70 -2.31
N ALA A 108 -6.16 5.32 -2.48
CA ALA A 108 -6.97 5.19 -3.67
C ALA A 108 -6.18 5.45 -4.96
N PHE A 109 -5.30 6.45 -5.01
CA PHE A 109 -4.53 6.75 -6.22
C PHE A 109 -3.33 5.82 -6.43
N GLN A 110 -2.71 5.34 -5.35
CA GLN A 110 -1.61 4.38 -5.43
C GLN A 110 -2.10 2.98 -5.83
N TYR A 111 -3.32 2.59 -5.42
CA TYR A 111 -3.88 1.26 -5.68
C TYR A 111 -4.95 1.23 -6.77
N GLY A 112 -5.42 2.39 -7.24
CA GLY A 112 -6.41 2.52 -8.32
C GLY A 112 -7.88 2.40 -7.87
N HIS A 113 -8.19 2.78 -6.62
CA HIS A 113 -9.57 2.96 -6.16
C HIS A 113 -10.13 4.31 -6.61
N HIS A 114 -11.46 4.42 -6.69
CA HIS A 114 -12.12 5.71 -6.88
C HIS A 114 -11.92 6.60 -5.64
N PRO A 115 -11.59 7.89 -5.82
CA PRO A 115 -11.50 8.82 -4.71
C PRO A 115 -12.85 8.98 -4.03
N ASN A 116 -12.87 9.24 -2.72
CA ASN A 116 -14.08 9.54 -1.99
C ASN A 116 -13.79 10.54 -0.87
N HIS A 117 -14.81 11.27 -0.44
CA HIS A 117 -14.69 12.13 0.74
C HIS A 117 -14.38 11.29 1.98
N LYS A 118 -13.40 11.74 2.76
CA LYS A 118 -12.96 11.07 3.99
C LYS A 118 -13.87 11.40 5.17
N TYR A 119 -14.34 12.64 5.26
CA TYR A 119 -15.15 13.09 6.39
C TYR A 119 -16.47 13.73 5.93
N PHE A 120 -17.58 13.26 6.50
CA PHE A 120 -18.92 13.81 6.28
C PHE A 120 -19.45 14.56 7.50
N ASN A 121 -18.75 14.46 8.63
CA ASN A 121 -19.07 15.17 9.86
C ASN A 121 -17.79 15.71 10.49
N VAL A 122 -17.88 16.90 11.06
CA VAL A 122 -16.80 17.55 11.82
C VAL A 122 -17.35 18.05 13.14
N ILE A 123 -16.59 17.80 14.22
CA ILE A 123 -16.89 18.23 15.58
C ILE A 123 -15.78 19.18 16.03
N LEU A 124 -16.15 20.36 16.49
CA LEU A 124 -15.23 21.41 16.91
C LEU A 124 -15.90 22.39 17.88
N PRO A 125 -15.15 23.22 18.61
CA PRO A 125 -15.70 24.33 19.36
C PRO A 125 -16.46 25.30 18.47
N LYS A 126 -17.55 25.87 18.97
CA LYS A 126 -18.35 26.86 18.24
C LYS A 126 -17.51 28.09 17.89
N SER A 127 -16.71 28.59 18.84
CA SER A 127 -15.72 29.65 18.59
C SER A 127 -14.82 29.35 17.38
N LYS A 128 -14.27 28.13 17.29
CA LYS A 128 -13.42 27.70 16.16
C LYS A 128 -14.18 27.55 14.86
N HIS A 129 -15.42 27.08 14.89
CA HIS A 129 -16.27 27.08 13.71
C HIS A 129 -16.48 28.50 13.17
N ASP A 130 -16.78 29.44 14.06
CA ASP A 130 -17.08 30.82 13.68
C ASP A 130 -15.82 31.53 13.17
N GLU A 131 -14.64 31.27 13.75
CA GLU A 131 -13.34 31.73 13.21
C GLU A 131 -13.11 31.24 11.77
N ILE A 132 -13.33 29.95 11.49
CA ILE A 132 -13.17 29.37 10.15
C ILE A 132 -14.19 29.99 9.18
N MET A 133 -15.44 30.13 9.59
CA MET A 133 -16.49 30.73 8.75
C MET A 133 -16.20 32.21 8.43
N ASN A 134 -15.71 32.98 9.41
CA ASN A 134 -15.29 34.36 9.18
C ASN A 134 -14.14 34.41 8.17
N CYS A 135 -13.13 33.54 8.31
CA CYS A 135 -12.07 33.41 7.32
C CYS A 135 -12.63 33.10 5.92
N ILE A 136 -13.54 32.12 5.80
CA ILE A 136 -14.16 31.75 4.53
C ILE A 136 -14.92 32.94 3.91
N ASN A 137 -15.62 33.72 4.71
CA ASN A 137 -16.36 34.90 4.26
C ASN A 137 -15.40 36.03 3.83
N ASP A 138 -14.39 36.35 4.63
CA ASP A 138 -13.40 37.41 4.36
C ASP A 138 -12.65 37.19 3.03
N PHE A 139 -12.49 35.93 2.64
CA PHE A 139 -11.82 35.52 1.41
C PHE A 139 -12.77 35.06 0.29
N GLU A 140 -14.10 35.20 0.46
CA GLU A 140 -15.11 34.88 -0.55
C GLU A 140 -15.10 33.40 -1.01
N LEU A 141 -14.80 32.46 -0.10
CA LEU A 141 -14.61 31.03 -0.39
C LEU A 141 -15.85 30.16 -0.09
N LEU A 142 -17.03 30.77 0.03
CA LEU A 142 -18.27 30.07 0.41
C LEU A 142 -18.62 28.88 -0.50
N SER A 143 -18.30 28.96 -1.79
CA SER A 143 -18.56 27.91 -2.77
C SER A 143 -17.78 26.62 -2.53
N ILE A 144 -16.69 26.65 -1.76
CA ILE A 144 -15.88 25.48 -1.39
C ILE A 144 -15.80 25.29 0.12
N ARG A 145 -16.74 25.86 0.88
CA ARG A 145 -16.75 25.84 2.34
C ARG A 145 -16.64 24.41 2.91
N ASP A 146 -17.42 23.47 2.39
CA ASP A 146 -17.45 22.11 2.92
C ASP A 146 -16.13 21.38 2.61
N LEU A 147 -15.57 21.57 1.40
CA LEU A 147 -14.21 21.13 1.03
C LEU A 147 -13.14 21.72 1.96
N LEU A 148 -13.23 23.01 2.33
CA LEU A 148 -12.25 23.62 3.24
C LEU A 148 -12.30 23.00 4.63
N PHE A 149 -13.50 22.74 5.18
CA PHE A 149 -13.62 22.02 6.45
C PHE A 149 -13.02 20.61 6.36
N GLU A 150 -13.24 19.90 5.25
CA GLU A 150 -12.67 18.58 5.03
C GLU A 150 -11.14 18.65 4.89
N VAL A 151 -10.60 19.53 4.06
CA VAL A 151 -9.15 19.74 3.87
C VAL A 151 -8.46 20.06 5.19
N ILE A 152 -9.04 20.96 6.00
CA ILE A 152 -8.51 21.27 7.35
C ILE A 152 -8.53 20.02 8.22
N SER A 153 -9.61 19.24 8.18
CA SER A 153 -9.76 18.02 8.99
C SER A 153 -8.74 16.94 8.61
N ILE A 154 -8.58 16.68 7.31
CA ILE A 154 -7.60 15.70 6.80
C ILE A 154 -6.18 16.17 7.16
N ALA A 155 -5.88 17.45 6.92
CA ALA A 155 -4.57 18.01 7.20
C ALA A 155 -4.24 17.97 8.70
N GLN A 156 -5.18 18.34 9.55
CA GLN A 156 -5.01 18.32 11.01
C GLN A 156 -4.84 16.88 11.51
N ASN A 157 -5.64 15.92 11.02
CA ASN A 157 -5.49 14.51 11.35
C ASN A 157 -4.08 14.00 10.99
N ASN A 158 -3.68 14.21 9.73
CA ASN A 158 -2.37 13.76 9.26
C ASN A 158 -1.25 14.43 10.03
N TYR A 159 -1.37 15.74 10.32
CA TYR A 159 -0.35 16.47 11.03
C TYR A 159 -0.14 15.94 12.45
N VAL A 160 -1.24 15.77 13.20
CA VAL A 160 -1.21 15.27 14.58
C VAL A 160 -0.73 13.82 14.66
N GLU A 161 -1.26 12.94 13.81
CA GLU A 161 -0.98 11.51 13.88
C GLU A 161 0.39 11.13 13.29
N HIS A 162 0.86 11.87 12.29
CA HIS A 162 1.96 11.39 11.44
C HIS A 162 3.13 12.35 11.24
N ILE A 163 2.98 13.66 11.52
CA ILE A 163 4.00 14.64 11.10
C ILE A 163 4.61 15.39 12.29
N ALA A 164 3.80 15.87 13.24
CA ALA A 164 4.27 16.76 14.30
C ALA A 164 5.46 16.20 15.10
N PHE A 165 5.47 14.89 15.34
CA PHE A 165 6.60 14.19 15.98
C PHE A 165 7.90 14.29 15.16
N TRP A 166 7.83 14.13 13.84
CA TRP A 166 8.99 14.14 12.94
C TRP A 166 9.52 15.54 12.63
N GLU A 167 8.72 16.58 12.90
CA GLU A 167 9.17 17.97 12.79
C GLU A 167 10.06 18.40 13.97
N GLN A 168 10.14 17.61 15.06
CA GLN A 168 10.99 17.91 16.20
C GLN A 168 12.49 17.92 15.78
N PRO A 169 13.31 18.87 16.27
CA PRO A 169 14.71 19.01 15.88
C PRO A 169 15.54 17.72 16.06
N GLU A 170 15.26 16.95 17.12
CA GLU A 170 15.93 15.69 17.43
C GLU A 170 15.68 14.65 16.33
N MET A 171 14.43 14.54 15.86
CA MET A 171 14.03 13.61 14.81
C MET A 171 14.55 14.04 13.45
N GLN A 172 14.55 15.36 13.17
CA GLN A 172 15.15 15.88 11.94
C GLN A 172 16.64 15.55 11.85
N LYS A 173 17.38 15.70 12.96
CA LYS A 173 18.80 15.34 13.03
C LYS A 173 19.04 13.85 12.77
N LEU A 174 18.19 12.98 13.31
CA LEU A 174 18.24 11.53 13.08
C LEU A 174 18.12 11.22 11.58
N VAL A 175 17.11 11.80 10.92
CA VAL A 175 16.83 11.62 9.49
C VAL A 175 18.00 12.13 8.64
N SER A 176 18.45 13.37 8.87
CA SER A 176 19.48 14.02 8.04
C SER A 176 20.87 13.40 8.17
N SER A 177 21.15 12.69 9.26
CA SER A 177 22.45 12.07 9.51
C SER A 177 22.56 10.63 9.00
N ALA A 178 21.43 9.98 8.70
CA ALA A 178 21.38 8.56 8.37
C ALA A 178 22.32 8.15 7.23
N GLU A 179 22.38 8.92 6.13
CA GLU A 179 23.26 8.62 4.99
C GLU A 179 24.74 8.72 5.38
N LYS A 180 25.12 9.80 6.08
CA LYS A 180 26.49 10.01 6.54
C LYS A 180 26.94 8.92 7.50
N GLU A 181 26.10 8.55 8.47
CA GLU A 181 26.42 7.47 9.41
C GLU A 181 26.48 6.11 8.72
N THR A 182 25.60 5.84 7.75
CA THR A 182 25.64 4.62 6.93
C THR A 182 26.96 4.49 6.17
N GLN A 183 27.41 5.57 5.52
CA GLN A 183 28.69 5.57 4.80
C GLN A 183 29.89 5.33 5.74
N LYS A 184 29.85 5.85 6.97
CA LYS A 184 30.87 5.53 7.98
C LYS A 184 30.89 4.04 8.28
N VAL A 185 29.73 3.40 8.51
CA VAL A 185 29.66 1.95 8.77
C VAL A 185 30.20 1.15 7.58
N ILE A 186 29.77 1.47 6.35
CA ILE A 186 30.29 0.81 5.14
C ILE A 186 31.82 0.95 5.06
N SER A 187 32.37 2.14 5.33
CA SER A 187 33.82 2.38 5.31
C SER A 187 34.59 1.56 6.35
N VAL A 188 34.01 1.33 7.55
CA VAL A 188 34.60 0.48 8.59
C VAL A 188 34.62 -0.98 8.12
N LEU A 189 33.52 -1.44 7.53
CA LEU A 189 33.40 -2.81 7.05
C LEU A 189 34.27 -3.09 5.82
N ASP A 190 34.41 -2.13 4.91
CA ASP A 190 35.26 -2.20 3.71
C ASP A 190 36.74 -2.34 4.06
N LYS A 191 37.21 -1.64 5.12
CA LYS A 191 38.58 -1.83 5.64
C LYS A 191 38.84 -3.28 6.08
N PHE A 192 37.79 -4.01 6.43
CA PHE A 192 37.81 -5.42 6.78
C PHE A 192 37.46 -6.38 5.62
N ASP A 193 37.01 -5.88 4.47
CA ASP A 193 36.45 -6.67 3.36
C ASP A 193 37.35 -6.76 2.14
N LYS A 194 38.67 -6.79 2.32
CA LYS A 194 39.51 -7.27 1.24
C LYS A 194 39.58 -8.78 1.29
N LYS A 195 39.22 -9.39 0.15
CA LYS A 195 39.58 -10.74 -0.30
C LYS A 195 41.12 -10.98 -0.35
N ASP A 196 41.89 -10.43 0.58
CA ASP A 196 43.33 -10.64 0.71
C ASP A 196 43.65 -11.98 1.38
N ARG A 197 42.66 -12.88 1.56
CA ARG A 197 42.96 -14.28 1.87
C ARG A 197 43.47 -15.06 0.65
N GLU A 198 43.18 -14.61 -0.57
CA GLU A 198 43.48 -15.43 -1.76
C GLU A 198 44.81 -15.11 -2.46
N HIS A 199 45.44 -13.94 -2.26
CA HIS A 199 46.76 -13.64 -2.86
C HIS A 199 47.70 -12.90 -1.90
N PHE A 200 48.21 -13.59 -0.89
CA PHE A 200 49.44 -13.16 -0.22
C PHE A 200 50.62 -13.31 -1.20
N THR A 201 50.94 -12.23 -1.92
CA THR A 201 52.25 -12.07 -2.55
C THR A 201 53.11 -11.21 -1.63
N ALA A 202 54.43 -11.41 -1.62
CA ALA A 202 55.37 -10.75 -0.69
C ALA A 202 55.39 -9.19 -0.75
N LYS A 203 54.56 -8.56 -1.60
CA LYS A 203 54.41 -7.11 -1.76
C LYS A 203 53.05 -6.54 -1.32
N SER A 204 52.14 -7.35 -0.78
CA SER A 204 50.85 -6.84 -0.29
C SER A 204 51.00 -6.00 0.98
N LYS A 205 50.37 -4.82 1.00
CA LYS A 205 50.33 -3.94 2.19
C LYS A 205 49.71 -4.69 3.38
N PRO A 206 50.20 -4.47 4.63
CA PRO A 206 49.59 -5.07 5.81
C PRO A 206 48.12 -4.66 5.92
N LEU A 207 47.29 -5.63 6.30
CA LEU A 207 45.85 -5.41 6.50
C LEU A 207 45.64 -4.36 7.60
N PRO A 208 44.59 -3.51 7.48
CA PRO A 208 44.21 -2.60 8.56
C PRO A 208 43.88 -3.42 9.82
N ASP A 209 44.50 -3.08 10.96
CA ASP A 209 44.23 -3.77 12.22
C ASP A 209 43.26 -2.95 13.09
N LEU A 210 42.22 -3.61 13.62
CA LEU A 210 41.28 -2.99 14.55
C LEU A 210 41.84 -3.02 15.95
N LEU A 211 42.32 -1.87 16.40
CA LEU A 211 42.97 -1.73 17.70
C LEU A 211 41.97 -1.78 18.86
N HIS A 212 40.80 -1.12 18.73
CA HIS A 212 39.77 -1.09 19.76
C HIS A 212 38.40 -0.67 19.21
N ILE A 213 37.34 -0.90 19.99
CA ILE A 213 35.98 -0.38 19.79
C ILE A 213 35.56 0.42 21.02
N ASN A 214 35.00 1.62 20.81
CA ASN A 214 34.43 2.46 21.88
C ASN A 214 32.90 2.45 21.78
N PHE A 215 32.23 2.14 22.90
CA PHE A 215 30.80 2.35 23.09
C PHE A 215 30.60 3.55 24.01
N VAL A 216 29.99 4.62 23.48
CA VAL A 216 29.75 5.87 24.20
C VAL A 216 28.30 5.89 24.65
N PHE A 217 28.10 5.88 25.97
CA PHE A 217 26.81 6.03 26.64
C PHE A 217 26.71 7.41 27.29
N ALA A 218 25.51 7.80 27.72
CA ALA A 218 25.28 9.10 28.37
C ALA A 218 26.01 9.22 29.73
N ASP A 219 26.29 8.09 30.38
CA ASP A 219 26.89 7.96 31.70
C ASP A 219 28.37 7.52 31.65
N GLY A 220 28.94 7.26 30.47
CA GLY A 220 30.35 6.89 30.34
C GLY A 220 30.72 6.28 29.00
N THR A 221 32.00 5.96 28.82
CA THR A 221 32.50 5.26 27.63
C THR A 221 33.14 3.94 28.03
N ILE A 222 32.74 2.86 27.35
CA ILE A 222 33.32 1.52 27.51
C ILE A 222 34.20 1.23 26.29
N LYS A 223 35.46 0.85 26.53
CA LYS A 223 36.45 0.56 25.49
C LYS A 223 36.83 -0.92 25.51
N ILE A 224 36.75 -1.57 24.35
CA ILE A 224 37.22 -2.94 24.13
C ILE A 224 38.54 -2.90 23.36
N GLU A 225 39.65 -3.24 24.01
CA GLU A 225 41.00 -3.21 23.41
C GLU A 225 41.46 -4.57 22.87
N HIS A 226 40.71 -5.64 23.13
CA HIS A 226 41.05 -6.98 22.67
C HIS A 226 40.74 -7.14 21.17
N SER A 227 41.79 -7.19 20.34
CA SER A 227 41.68 -7.20 18.88
C SER A 227 40.84 -8.35 18.31
N TRP A 228 40.93 -9.57 18.87
CA TRP A 228 40.09 -10.70 18.43
C TRP A 228 38.59 -10.46 18.68
N LEU A 229 38.20 -10.03 19.88
CA LEU A 229 36.81 -9.72 20.22
C LEU A 229 36.26 -8.59 19.33
N ALA A 230 37.06 -7.55 19.09
CA ALA A 230 36.69 -6.46 18.19
C ALA A 230 36.45 -6.96 16.74
N LYS A 231 37.22 -7.94 16.26
CA LYS A 231 37.04 -8.57 14.95
C LYS A 231 35.79 -9.44 14.87
N GLU A 232 35.43 -10.15 15.94
CA GLU A 232 34.23 -10.99 15.98
C GLU A 232 32.93 -10.16 15.87
N PHE A 233 32.87 -8.96 16.47
CA PHE A 233 31.73 -8.04 16.27
C PHE A 233 31.49 -7.74 14.78
N ILE A 234 32.55 -7.44 14.02
CA ILE A 234 32.46 -7.14 12.59
C ILE A 234 32.03 -8.37 11.78
N LYS A 235 32.57 -9.56 12.09
CA LYS A 235 32.22 -10.80 11.39
C LYS A 235 30.77 -11.23 11.66
N HIS A 236 30.33 -11.20 12.92
CA HIS A 236 28.94 -11.50 13.27
C HIS A 236 27.97 -10.53 12.62
N PHE A 237 28.34 -9.23 12.58
CA PHE A 237 27.56 -8.24 11.87
C PHE A 237 27.38 -8.62 10.40
N LYS A 238 28.45 -8.99 9.68
CA LYS A 238 28.36 -9.46 8.27
C LYS A 238 27.53 -10.73 8.11
N SER A 239 27.78 -11.74 8.96
CA SER A 239 27.06 -13.03 8.94
C SER A 239 25.54 -12.86 9.14
N HIS A 240 25.11 -11.86 9.92
CA HIS A 240 23.69 -11.53 10.06
C HIS A 240 23.04 -11.16 8.72
N TYR A 241 23.71 -10.37 7.86
CA TYR A 241 23.17 -9.95 6.56
C TYR A 241 23.11 -11.09 5.53
N ASP A 242 23.88 -12.17 5.70
CA ASP A 242 23.78 -13.34 4.82
C ASP A 242 22.41 -14.05 4.94
N ASN A 243 21.67 -13.78 6.04
CA ASN A 243 20.32 -14.29 6.29
C ASN A 243 19.20 -13.31 5.91
N LEU A 244 19.53 -12.10 5.41
CA LEU A 244 18.54 -11.08 5.05
C LEU A 244 18.14 -11.13 3.55
N GLN A 245 17.13 -10.32 3.17
CA GLN A 245 16.52 -10.33 1.84
C GLN A 245 17.50 -10.07 0.70
N TYR A 246 18.46 -9.17 0.91
CA TYR A 246 19.56 -8.93 0.01
C TYR A 246 20.76 -9.59 0.67
N LYS A 247 21.18 -10.75 0.15
CA LYS A 247 22.36 -11.52 0.63
C LYS A 247 23.67 -10.78 0.29
N ASN A 248 23.74 -9.50 0.64
CA ASN A 248 24.80 -8.56 0.38
C ASN A 248 24.66 -7.40 1.38
N TRP A 249 25.46 -7.45 2.45
CA TRP A 249 25.46 -6.47 3.53
C TRP A 249 25.65 -5.01 3.05
N ARG A 250 26.43 -4.80 1.98
CA ARG A 250 26.72 -3.45 1.46
C ARG A 250 25.49 -2.84 0.81
N PHE A 251 24.75 -3.61 0.02
CA PHE A 251 23.49 -3.15 -0.57
C PHE A 251 22.44 -2.90 0.50
N ASP A 252 22.33 -3.79 1.50
CA ASP A 252 21.37 -3.60 2.59
C ASP A 252 21.66 -2.36 3.44
N LEU A 253 22.94 -2.13 3.80
CA LEU A 253 23.34 -0.92 4.52
C LEU A 253 23.10 0.33 3.69
N ALA A 254 23.46 0.33 2.40
CA ALA A 254 23.27 1.49 1.54
C ALA A 254 21.80 1.93 1.43
N ARG A 255 20.85 1.02 1.70
CA ARG A 255 19.41 1.29 1.76
C ARG A 255 18.90 1.68 3.14
N TYR A 256 19.74 1.67 4.17
CA TYR A 256 19.34 2.10 5.50
C TYR A 256 18.76 3.53 5.52
N PRO A 257 19.32 4.52 4.77
CA PRO A 257 18.72 5.84 4.65
C PRO A 257 17.30 5.82 4.05
N ASP A 258 17.02 4.88 3.12
CA ASP A 258 15.69 4.71 2.51
C ASP A 258 14.61 4.41 3.56
N ARG A 259 14.98 3.85 4.73
CA ARG A 259 14.03 3.66 5.86
C ARG A 259 13.47 4.97 6.40
N PHE A 260 14.14 6.09 6.13
CA PHE A 260 13.70 7.42 6.50
C PHE A 260 13.05 8.17 5.33
N GLU A 261 12.89 7.55 4.15
CA GLU A 261 12.27 8.20 2.98
C GLU A 261 10.86 8.72 3.29
N GLU A 262 10.03 7.92 3.99
CA GLU A 262 8.73 8.36 4.49
C GLU A 262 8.84 9.56 5.44
N ASN A 263 9.90 9.63 6.24
CA ASN A 263 10.11 10.73 7.18
C ASN A 263 10.58 12.00 6.46
N TYR A 264 11.38 11.88 5.39
CA TYR A 264 11.66 12.99 4.48
C TYR A 264 10.38 13.50 3.82
N LYS A 265 9.49 12.61 3.35
CA LYS A 265 8.18 13.00 2.81
C LYS A 265 7.33 13.73 3.85
N LYS A 266 7.26 13.23 5.09
CA LYS A 266 6.55 13.88 6.21
C LYS A 266 7.08 15.29 6.50
N GLN A 267 8.39 15.51 6.44
CA GLN A 267 8.98 16.85 6.61
C GLN A 267 8.62 17.82 5.48
N GLN A 268 8.22 17.31 4.31
CA GLN A 268 7.73 18.14 3.21
C GLN A 268 6.25 18.51 3.33
N PHE A 269 5.50 17.91 4.25
CA PHE A 269 4.05 18.03 4.32
C PHE A 269 3.55 19.48 4.31
N LYS A 270 4.08 20.33 5.20
CA LYS A 270 3.65 21.74 5.26
C LYS A 270 3.92 22.49 3.97
N TYR A 271 5.05 22.22 3.31
CA TYR A 271 5.38 22.84 2.02
C TYR A 271 4.47 22.33 0.90
N ASN A 272 4.17 21.02 0.90
CA ASN A 272 3.28 20.38 -0.07
C ASN A 272 1.84 20.87 0.08
N LEU A 273 1.34 20.95 1.31
CA LEU A 273 0.00 21.48 1.62
C LEU A 273 -0.12 22.96 1.24
N THR A 274 0.90 23.76 1.56
CA THR A 274 0.95 25.18 1.16
C THR A 274 0.89 25.33 -0.35
N LYS A 275 1.66 24.53 -1.10
CA LYS A 275 1.66 24.57 -2.56
C LYS A 275 0.33 24.11 -3.15
N SER A 276 -0.31 23.11 -2.55
CA SER A 276 -1.60 22.57 -2.97
C SER A 276 -2.74 23.57 -2.75
N LEU A 277 -2.77 24.24 -1.60
CA LEU A 277 -3.68 25.37 -1.35
C LEU A 277 -3.47 26.50 -2.35
N TYR A 278 -2.22 26.87 -2.62
CA TYR A 278 -1.90 27.85 -3.65
C TYR A 278 -2.42 27.43 -5.03
N ASN A 279 -2.17 26.19 -5.45
CA ASN A 279 -2.63 25.68 -6.74
C ASN A 279 -4.17 25.66 -6.81
N LEU A 280 -4.86 25.18 -5.77
CA LEU A 280 -6.32 25.24 -5.68
C LEU A 280 -6.81 26.67 -5.91
N PHE A 281 -6.32 27.63 -5.12
CA PHE A 281 -6.80 29.00 -5.15
C PHE A 281 -6.50 29.74 -6.45
N THR A 282 -5.40 29.38 -7.13
CA THR A 282 -4.97 30.07 -8.36
C THR A 282 -5.49 29.40 -9.62
N VAL A 283 -5.44 28.06 -9.71
CA VAL A 283 -5.87 27.30 -10.90
C VAL A 283 -7.39 27.20 -10.96
N ALA A 284 -8.07 27.00 -9.83
CA ALA A 284 -9.54 27.05 -9.77
C ALA A 284 -10.10 28.49 -9.75
N LYS A 285 -9.22 29.50 -9.88
CA LYS A 285 -9.56 30.92 -10.06
C LYS A 285 -10.32 31.58 -8.90
N PHE A 286 -10.11 31.11 -7.66
CA PHE A 286 -10.63 31.80 -6.47
C PHE A 286 -9.90 33.12 -6.19
N PHE A 287 -8.64 33.22 -6.60
CA PHE A 287 -7.86 34.45 -6.50
C PHE A 287 -7.26 34.84 -7.85
N PRO A 288 -7.36 36.12 -8.25
CA PRO A 288 -6.69 36.60 -9.45
C PRO A 288 -5.17 36.66 -9.21
N VAL A 289 -4.41 36.09 -10.13
CA VAL A 289 -2.94 36.11 -10.11
C VAL A 289 -2.43 36.58 -11.46
N THR A 290 -1.41 37.43 -11.44
CA THR A 290 -0.77 37.94 -12.65
C THR A 290 0.72 37.60 -12.64
N LYS A 291 1.37 37.63 -13.81
CA LYS A 291 2.81 37.40 -13.89
C LYS A 291 3.62 38.42 -13.07
N SER A 292 3.12 39.66 -12.93
CA SER A 292 3.77 40.71 -12.15
C SER A 292 3.51 40.60 -10.64
N ASN A 293 2.41 39.97 -10.22
CA ASN A 293 2.10 39.71 -8.82
C ASN A 293 1.65 38.25 -8.62
N PRO A 294 2.59 37.28 -8.66
CA PRO A 294 2.27 35.86 -8.54
C PRO A 294 1.88 35.45 -7.11
N THR A 295 2.18 36.27 -6.09
CA THR A 295 1.87 35.93 -4.68
C THR A 295 1.19 37.10 -3.96
N PRO A 296 -0.07 37.43 -4.29
CA PRO A 296 -0.80 38.53 -3.66
C PRO A 296 -0.90 38.37 -2.13
N ASN A 297 -0.80 39.46 -1.37
CA ASN A 297 -0.85 39.45 0.11
C ASN A 297 -2.14 38.77 0.63
N LYS A 298 -3.31 39.10 0.04
CA LYS A 298 -4.61 38.52 0.42
C LYS A 298 -4.61 36.99 0.30
N LEU A 299 -4.03 36.45 -0.77
CA LEU A 299 -3.90 35.01 -0.98
C LEU A 299 -2.92 34.36 0.02
N MET A 300 -1.75 34.97 0.25
CA MET A 300 -0.76 34.43 1.20
C MET A 300 -1.32 34.39 2.62
N LEU A 301 -2.08 35.42 3.03
CA LEU A 301 -2.72 35.47 4.33
C LEU A 301 -3.86 34.44 4.46
N CYS A 302 -4.65 34.23 3.41
CA CYS A 302 -5.66 33.18 3.37
C CYS A 302 -5.04 31.79 3.61
N ILE A 303 -3.96 31.47 2.87
CA ILE A 303 -3.23 30.21 3.04
C ILE A 303 -2.67 30.09 4.47
N ALA A 304 -2.08 31.15 5.00
CA ALA A 304 -1.56 31.15 6.37
C ALA A 304 -2.63 30.81 7.40
N LYS A 305 -3.80 31.47 7.35
CA LYS A 305 -4.91 31.21 8.27
C LYS A 305 -5.45 29.79 8.16
N ILE A 306 -5.56 29.25 6.95
CA ILE A 306 -5.99 27.85 6.74
C ILE A 306 -4.99 26.87 7.37
N LEU A 307 -3.68 27.10 7.20
CA LEU A 307 -2.63 26.25 7.78
C LEU A 307 -2.63 26.31 9.31
N GLU A 308 -2.92 27.47 9.91
CA GLU A 308 -3.11 27.62 11.36
C GLU A 308 -4.29 26.78 11.87
N PHE A 309 -5.41 26.73 11.12
CA PHE A 309 -6.53 25.82 11.45
C PHE A 309 -6.14 24.34 11.35
N CYS A 310 -5.18 24.00 10.49
CA CYS A 310 -4.59 22.66 10.42
C CYS A 310 -3.59 22.35 11.56
N LEU A 311 -3.39 23.27 12.51
CA LEU A 311 -2.40 23.22 13.59
C LEU A 311 -0.94 23.27 13.13
N ILE A 312 -0.70 23.73 11.90
CA ILE A 312 0.66 23.89 11.38
C ILE A 312 1.16 25.28 11.80
N PRO A 313 2.26 25.38 12.57
CA PRO A 313 2.76 26.66 13.05
C PRO A 313 3.35 27.49 11.89
N VAL A 314 2.67 28.58 11.51
CA VAL A 314 3.13 29.52 10.48
C VAL A 314 3.95 30.67 11.08
N ALA A 315 3.54 31.16 12.25
CA ALA A 315 4.21 32.19 13.02
C ALA A 315 3.93 31.98 14.51
N THR A 316 4.70 32.65 15.36
CA THR A 316 4.46 32.65 16.80
C THR A 316 3.14 33.36 17.12
N GLU A 317 2.45 32.96 18.19
CA GLU A 317 1.16 33.55 18.58
C GLU A 317 1.31 35.07 18.80
N GLY A 318 0.43 35.86 18.16
CA GLY A 318 0.45 37.32 18.22
C GLY A 318 1.39 38.02 17.22
N GLU A 319 2.09 37.31 16.35
CA GLU A 319 2.87 37.93 15.28
C GLU A 319 2.02 38.63 14.20
N LEU A 320 2.58 39.69 13.62
CA LEU A 320 1.96 40.49 12.55
C LEU A 320 1.71 39.64 11.28
N ASP A 321 0.60 39.92 10.60
CA ASP A 321 0.22 39.25 9.34
C ASP A 321 1.31 39.32 8.26
N GLU A 322 2.15 40.36 8.26
CA GLU A 322 3.28 40.51 7.35
C GLU A 322 4.31 39.38 7.47
N ASN A 323 4.57 38.92 8.70
CA ASN A 323 5.50 37.80 8.95
C ASN A 323 4.91 36.50 8.41
N LYS A 324 3.61 36.26 8.65
CA LYS A 324 2.89 35.09 8.12
C LYS A 324 2.97 35.04 6.60
N ILE A 325 2.70 36.16 5.94
CA ILE A 325 2.80 36.30 4.48
C ILE A 325 4.22 35.98 3.99
N LYS A 326 5.26 36.50 4.67
CA LYS A 326 6.66 36.22 4.32
C LYS A 326 7.01 34.75 4.47
N THR A 327 6.53 34.09 5.53
CA THR A 327 6.73 32.66 5.76
C THR A 327 6.12 31.82 4.63
N ILE A 328 4.85 32.08 4.26
CA ILE A 328 4.18 31.34 3.17
C ILE A 328 4.91 31.51 1.84
N ARG A 329 5.36 32.72 1.50
CA ARG A 329 6.17 32.95 0.30
C ARG A 329 7.46 32.15 0.29
N ASN A 330 8.14 32.07 1.43
CA ASN A 330 9.37 31.29 1.56
C ASN A 330 9.09 29.80 1.41
N TRP A 331 7.98 29.30 1.96
CA TRP A 331 7.56 27.91 1.81
C TRP A 331 7.24 27.55 0.36
N LEU A 332 6.57 28.45 -0.38
CA LEU A 332 6.29 28.26 -1.81
C LEU A 332 7.55 28.26 -2.69
N LYS A 333 8.60 29.01 -2.31
CA LYS A 333 9.87 29.03 -3.05
C LYS A 333 10.71 27.76 -2.87
N ARG A 334 10.56 27.10 -1.72
CA ARG A 334 11.40 25.95 -1.34
C ARG A 334 10.90 24.62 -1.90
N ASN A 335 9.75 24.60 -2.58
CA ASN A 335 9.12 23.35 -2.96
C ASN A 335 8.48 23.39 -4.36
N GLU A 336 8.88 22.42 -5.17
CA GLU A 336 8.13 22.01 -6.34
C GLU A 336 7.37 20.75 -5.94
N LEU A 337 6.04 20.86 -5.81
CA LEU A 337 5.18 19.69 -5.57
C LEU A 337 5.39 18.72 -6.73
N LYS A 338 6.15 17.65 -6.49
CA LYS A 338 6.39 16.61 -7.48
C LYS A 338 5.12 15.79 -7.61
N THR A 339 4.50 15.85 -8.77
CA THR A 339 3.39 14.96 -9.11
C THR A 339 3.91 13.52 -9.10
N GLU A 340 3.41 12.69 -8.19
CA GLU A 340 3.77 11.28 -8.19
C GLU A 340 3.32 10.67 -9.52
N THR A 341 4.24 10.02 -10.21
CA THR A 341 3.99 9.43 -11.52
C THR A 341 3.21 8.13 -11.33
N ASN A 342 1.88 8.20 -11.41
CA ASN A 342 1.02 7.01 -11.34
C ASN A 342 1.24 6.08 -12.54
N PHE A 343 1.70 6.65 -13.66
CA PHE A 343 1.96 5.95 -14.90
C PHE A 343 3.18 6.51 -15.62
N ALA A 344 4.07 5.65 -16.10
CA ALA A 344 5.20 6.06 -16.93
C ALA A 344 5.25 5.26 -18.23
N GLU A 345 5.74 5.89 -19.29
CA GLU A 345 6.04 5.18 -20.54
C GLU A 345 7.31 4.35 -20.36
N ILE A 346 7.16 3.01 -20.40
CA ILE A 346 8.27 2.05 -20.30
C ILE A 346 8.19 1.15 -21.53
N THR A 347 9.27 1.10 -22.30
CA THR A 347 9.34 0.31 -23.53
C THR A 347 10.09 -1.02 -23.26
N PRO A 348 9.40 -2.16 -23.18
CA PRO A 348 10.04 -3.47 -23.08
C PRO A 348 10.55 -3.96 -24.44
N ASN A 349 11.41 -4.97 -24.44
CA ASN A 349 11.77 -5.69 -25.65
C ASN A 349 10.68 -6.73 -26.00
N LYS A 350 9.61 -6.30 -26.67
CA LYS A 350 8.51 -7.19 -27.06
C LYS A 350 8.96 -8.38 -27.91
N ALA A 351 9.89 -8.17 -28.83
CA ALA A 351 10.41 -9.24 -29.69
C ALA A 351 11.10 -10.35 -28.87
N ARG A 352 11.78 -9.97 -27.78
CA ARG A 352 12.34 -10.92 -26.82
C ARG A 352 11.24 -11.63 -26.03
N LEU A 353 10.28 -10.90 -25.48
CA LEU A 353 9.18 -11.50 -24.69
C LEU A 353 8.33 -12.50 -25.49
N LEU A 354 8.02 -12.18 -26.74
CA LEU A 354 7.22 -13.05 -27.65
C LEU A 354 7.90 -14.37 -28.01
N LYS A 355 9.20 -14.55 -27.73
CA LYS A 355 9.88 -15.84 -27.90
C LYS A 355 9.50 -16.85 -26.82
N TYR A 356 9.04 -16.38 -25.66
CA TYR A 356 8.81 -17.21 -24.48
C TYR A 356 7.35 -17.20 -24.03
N PHE A 357 6.71 -16.04 -24.08
CA PHE A 357 5.34 -15.84 -23.61
C PHE A 357 4.35 -15.81 -24.79
N GLU A 358 3.09 -16.18 -24.50
CA GLU A 358 2.02 -16.09 -25.48
C GLU A 358 1.79 -14.65 -25.96
N PRO A 359 1.47 -14.44 -27.25
CA PRO A 359 1.17 -13.11 -27.79
C PRO A 359 0.07 -12.38 -27.02
N GLU A 360 -0.95 -13.10 -26.57
CA GLU A 360 -2.07 -12.57 -25.79
C GLU A 360 -1.60 -12.00 -24.45
N PHE A 361 -0.70 -12.70 -23.77
CA PHE A 361 -0.09 -12.21 -22.53
C PHE A 361 0.79 -10.98 -22.76
N VAL A 362 1.64 -11.01 -23.79
CA VAL A 362 2.55 -9.88 -24.07
C VAL A 362 1.78 -8.64 -24.53
N ASN A 363 0.67 -8.79 -25.25
CA ASN A 363 -0.08 -7.68 -25.83
C ASN A 363 -1.28 -7.21 -25.00
N VAL A 364 -1.53 -7.82 -23.83
CA VAL A 364 -2.61 -7.39 -22.93
C VAL A 364 -2.38 -5.96 -22.37
N THR A 365 -1.14 -5.48 -22.37
CA THR A 365 -0.77 -4.14 -21.89
C THR A 365 -0.03 -3.31 -22.95
N ASP A 366 -0.16 -2.00 -22.87
CA ASP A 366 0.52 -1.04 -23.75
C ASP A 366 1.84 -0.54 -23.13
N LYS A 367 2.39 0.55 -23.64
CA LYS A 367 3.65 1.13 -23.18
C LYS A 367 3.52 1.95 -21.88
N ILE A 368 2.31 2.32 -21.48
CA ILE A 368 2.05 3.08 -20.27
C ILE A 368 1.91 2.08 -19.11
N LYS A 369 2.82 2.17 -18.14
CA LYS A 369 2.92 1.22 -17.02
C LYS A 369 2.54 1.88 -15.71
N ARG A 370 1.77 1.18 -14.88
CA ARG A 370 1.41 1.65 -13.54
C ARG A 370 2.62 1.62 -12.60
N VAL A 371 2.65 2.55 -11.65
CA VAL A 371 3.74 2.73 -10.69
C VAL A 371 4.04 1.48 -9.85
N ASP A 372 3.03 0.67 -9.54
CA ASP A 372 3.18 -0.56 -8.77
C ASP A 372 3.90 -1.67 -9.56
N ALA A 373 3.60 -1.81 -10.85
CA ALA A 373 4.35 -2.68 -11.76
C ALA A 373 5.79 -2.18 -11.97
N ILE A 374 5.97 -0.86 -12.06
CA ILE A 374 7.29 -0.21 -12.16
C ILE A 374 8.14 -0.55 -10.93
N ASN A 375 7.61 -0.30 -9.73
CA ASN A 375 8.29 -0.56 -8.46
C ASN A 375 8.67 -2.03 -8.30
N LEU A 376 7.78 -2.95 -8.67
CA LEU A 376 8.04 -4.38 -8.62
C LEU A 376 9.18 -4.79 -9.57
N GLY A 377 9.16 -4.31 -10.82
CA GLY A 377 10.21 -4.62 -11.78
C GLY A 377 11.58 -4.11 -11.34
N TYR A 378 11.66 -2.87 -10.82
CA TYR A 378 12.91 -2.33 -10.25
C TYR A 378 13.37 -3.10 -9.03
N PHE A 379 12.46 -3.48 -8.12
CA PHE A 379 12.78 -4.27 -6.94
C PHE A 379 13.41 -5.61 -7.32
N ILE A 380 12.78 -6.36 -8.24
CA ILE A 380 13.31 -7.65 -8.71
C ILE A 380 14.64 -7.44 -9.45
N GLY A 381 14.71 -6.45 -10.34
CA GLY A 381 15.91 -6.10 -11.09
C GLY A 381 17.12 -5.90 -10.19
N LYS A 382 16.97 -5.06 -9.15
CA LYS A 382 18.02 -4.79 -8.16
C LYS A 382 18.29 -6.00 -7.25
N ARG A 383 17.25 -6.66 -6.71
CA ARG A 383 17.41 -7.79 -5.77
C ARG A 383 18.21 -8.94 -6.37
N PHE A 384 18.02 -9.21 -7.66
CA PHE A 384 18.65 -10.34 -8.36
C PHE A 384 19.77 -9.94 -9.31
N LYS A 385 20.16 -8.65 -9.36
CA LYS A 385 21.20 -8.10 -10.25
C LYS A 385 20.95 -8.41 -11.73
N ILE A 386 19.72 -8.16 -12.18
CA ILE A 386 19.25 -8.34 -13.55
C ILE A 386 18.61 -7.04 -14.07
N GLU A 387 19.20 -5.91 -13.72
CA GLU A 387 18.69 -4.57 -14.01
C GLU A 387 18.51 -4.32 -15.52
N ASN A 388 19.30 -4.99 -16.36
CA ASN A 388 19.17 -4.99 -17.81
C ASN A 388 17.84 -5.57 -18.31
N LEU A 389 17.12 -6.34 -17.49
CA LEU A 389 15.81 -6.91 -17.80
C LEU A 389 14.66 -6.11 -17.16
N THR A 390 14.93 -5.01 -16.47
CA THR A 390 13.91 -4.23 -15.73
C THR A 390 12.70 -3.86 -16.58
N PRO A 391 12.83 -3.30 -17.81
CA PRO A 391 11.67 -2.94 -18.62
C PRO A 391 10.75 -4.13 -18.92
N ASP A 392 11.34 -5.32 -19.13
CA ASP A 392 10.60 -6.55 -19.40
C ASP A 392 9.91 -7.08 -18.14
N LEU A 393 10.57 -7.00 -16.98
CA LEU A 393 9.98 -7.36 -15.69
C LEU A 393 8.79 -6.47 -15.33
N ILE A 394 8.88 -5.16 -15.60
CA ILE A 394 7.77 -4.21 -15.43
C ILE A 394 6.60 -4.59 -16.33
N HIS A 395 6.88 -4.95 -17.59
CA HIS A 395 5.85 -5.36 -18.54
C HIS A 395 5.15 -6.66 -18.11
N ILE A 396 5.91 -7.66 -17.67
CA ILE A 396 5.39 -8.93 -17.13
C ILE A 396 4.52 -8.68 -15.89
N ALA A 397 4.96 -7.82 -14.97
CA ALA A 397 4.20 -7.45 -13.77
C ALA A 397 2.84 -6.81 -14.11
N GLN A 398 2.81 -5.85 -15.04
CA GLN A 398 1.56 -5.23 -15.49
C GLN A 398 0.66 -6.27 -16.17
N ALA A 399 1.22 -7.08 -17.07
CA ALA A 399 0.45 -8.09 -17.82
C ALA A 399 -0.18 -9.13 -16.88
N LEU A 400 0.55 -9.59 -15.86
CA LEU A 400 0.02 -10.49 -14.84
C LEU A 400 -1.16 -9.88 -14.09
N ARG A 401 -1.12 -8.58 -13.77
CA ARG A 401 -2.21 -7.90 -13.05
C ARG A 401 -3.47 -7.80 -13.90
N GLU A 402 -3.34 -7.40 -15.17
CA GLU A 402 -4.48 -7.37 -16.10
C GLU A 402 -5.05 -8.77 -16.33
N VAL A 403 -4.18 -9.77 -16.54
CA VAL A 403 -4.64 -11.13 -16.79
C VAL A 403 -5.30 -11.72 -15.53
N ASN A 404 -4.73 -11.51 -14.34
CA ASN A 404 -5.30 -12.01 -13.09
C ASN A 404 -6.67 -11.40 -12.78
N SER A 405 -6.89 -10.11 -13.08
CA SER A 405 -8.21 -9.48 -12.87
C SER A 405 -9.31 -10.05 -13.78
N HIS A 406 -8.93 -10.60 -14.94
CA HIS A 406 -9.86 -11.17 -15.92
C HIS A 406 -10.00 -12.70 -15.86
N ILE A 407 -8.94 -13.42 -15.45
CA ILE A 407 -8.95 -14.88 -15.29
C ILE A 407 -9.44 -15.28 -13.90
N GLY A 408 -9.07 -14.53 -12.86
CA GLY A 408 -9.33 -14.87 -11.47
C GLY A 408 -10.82 -14.96 -11.13
N HIS A 409 -11.10 -15.56 -9.98
CA HIS A 409 -12.45 -15.67 -9.42
C HIS A 409 -13.44 -16.56 -10.18
N GLN A 410 -12.96 -17.59 -10.87
CA GLN A 410 -13.79 -18.57 -11.59
C GLN A 410 -14.79 -19.26 -10.63
N MET A 411 -14.34 -19.60 -9.42
CA MET A 411 -15.12 -20.35 -8.43
C MET A 411 -15.83 -19.46 -7.41
N PHE A 412 -15.16 -18.44 -6.87
CA PHE A 412 -15.56 -17.84 -5.60
C PHE A 412 -16.16 -16.43 -5.65
N MET A 413 -16.17 -15.70 -6.77
CA MET A 413 -16.95 -14.45 -6.87
C MET A 413 -18.40 -14.63 -7.35
N GLY A 414 -19.23 -13.67 -6.94
CA GLY A 414 -20.57 -13.41 -7.47
C GLY A 414 -20.64 -12.00 -8.05
N GLY A 415 -21.04 -11.87 -9.32
CA GLY A 415 -21.16 -10.62 -10.06
C GLY A 415 -21.19 -10.85 -11.58
N ASP A 416 -21.57 -9.83 -12.36
CA ASP A 416 -21.87 -9.82 -13.82
C ASP A 416 -20.70 -10.11 -14.78
N ILE A 417 -19.72 -10.91 -14.36
CA ILE A 417 -18.77 -11.51 -15.31
C ILE A 417 -19.53 -12.66 -15.97
N LYS A 418 -19.69 -12.64 -17.31
CA LYS A 418 -20.34 -13.71 -18.08
C LYS A 418 -19.95 -15.08 -17.51
N ARG A 419 -20.94 -15.78 -16.94
CA ARG A 419 -20.78 -17.09 -16.31
C ARG A 419 -20.22 -18.07 -17.34
N GLU A 420 -19.23 -18.85 -16.94
CA GLU A 420 -18.71 -19.96 -17.75
C GLU A 420 -19.65 -21.14 -17.74
N THR A 421 -19.52 -21.94 -18.80
CA THR A 421 -20.64 -22.47 -19.56
C THR A 421 -20.43 -23.96 -19.89
N PHE A 422 -20.41 -24.83 -18.88
CA PHE A 422 -20.63 -26.28 -19.05
C PHE A 422 -21.03 -26.95 -17.73
N ASP A 423 -21.81 -28.03 -17.82
CA ASP A 423 -22.52 -28.63 -16.69
C ASP A 423 -21.58 -29.16 -15.60
N GLU A 424 -20.44 -29.74 -15.97
CA GLU A 424 -19.46 -30.28 -15.03
C GLU A 424 -18.86 -29.19 -14.13
N PHE A 425 -18.61 -28.00 -14.68
CA PHE A 425 -18.12 -26.87 -13.89
C PHE A 425 -19.16 -26.37 -12.89
N ASP A 426 -20.41 -26.21 -13.30
CA ASP A 426 -21.49 -25.75 -12.43
C ASP A 426 -21.80 -26.75 -11.30
N ASN A 427 -21.75 -28.05 -11.61
CA ASN A 427 -21.88 -29.11 -10.63
C ASN A 427 -20.73 -29.09 -9.61
N PHE A 428 -19.48 -29.00 -10.09
CA PHE A 428 -18.31 -28.93 -9.21
C PHE A 428 -18.33 -27.66 -8.34
N LYS A 429 -18.68 -26.50 -8.92
CA LYS A 429 -18.81 -25.23 -8.21
C LYS A 429 -19.88 -25.28 -7.12
N THR A 430 -21.01 -25.93 -7.39
CA THR A 430 -22.08 -26.14 -6.41
C THR A 430 -21.60 -27.00 -5.25
N LEU A 431 -20.88 -28.09 -5.54
CA LEU A 431 -20.30 -28.97 -4.52
C LEU A 431 -19.31 -28.20 -3.64
N VAL A 432 -18.31 -27.53 -4.23
CA VAL A 432 -17.27 -26.79 -3.48
C VAL A 432 -17.89 -25.67 -2.64
N LYS A 433 -18.81 -24.87 -3.19
CA LYS A 433 -19.51 -23.83 -2.44
C LYS A 433 -20.35 -24.41 -1.29
N GLY A 434 -21.04 -25.52 -1.53
CA GLY A 434 -21.81 -26.24 -0.52
C GLY A 434 -20.94 -26.66 0.67
N VAL A 435 -19.82 -27.33 0.39
CA VAL A 435 -18.85 -27.79 1.39
C VAL A 435 -18.27 -26.60 2.18
N ARG A 436 -17.84 -25.52 1.51
CA ARG A 436 -17.33 -24.31 2.17
C ARG A 436 -18.36 -23.63 3.06
N CYS A 437 -19.64 -23.68 2.69
CA CYS A 437 -20.76 -23.21 3.51
C CYS A 437 -21.22 -24.22 4.59
N LYS A 438 -20.42 -25.26 4.86
CA LYS A 438 -20.72 -26.32 5.85
C LYS A 438 -22.02 -27.08 5.57
N LYS A 439 -22.46 -27.14 4.31
CA LYS A 439 -23.58 -27.99 3.91
C LYS A 439 -23.09 -29.43 3.80
N LYS A 440 -23.85 -30.37 4.39
CA LYS A 440 -23.56 -31.79 4.30
C LYS A 440 -23.92 -32.31 2.91
N VAL A 441 -23.02 -33.05 2.29
CA VAL A 441 -23.26 -33.76 1.04
C VAL A 441 -24.03 -35.03 1.37
N THR A 442 -25.17 -35.23 0.71
CA THR A 442 -26.06 -36.39 0.91
C THR A 442 -25.87 -37.47 -0.14
N SER A 443 -25.47 -37.10 -1.36
CA SER A 443 -25.12 -38.00 -2.44
C SER A 443 -24.17 -37.31 -3.43
N ILE A 444 -23.33 -38.09 -4.11
CA ILE A 444 -22.55 -37.64 -5.27
C ILE A 444 -22.78 -38.63 -6.40
N LYS A 445 -23.16 -38.12 -7.57
CA LYS A 445 -23.27 -38.87 -8.82
C LYS A 445 -22.14 -38.51 -9.75
N PHE A 446 -21.49 -39.51 -10.33
CA PHE A 446 -20.34 -39.29 -11.21
C PHE A 446 -20.20 -40.40 -12.25
N LYS A 447 -19.52 -40.09 -13.35
CA LYS A 447 -19.09 -41.05 -14.37
C LYS A 447 -17.57 -41.19 -14.31
N LEU A 448 -17.07 -42.39 -14.57
CA LEU A 448 -15.63 -42.61 -14.69
C LEU A 448 -15.20 -42.34 -16.14
N GLU A 449 -14.00 -41.81 -16.31
CA GLU A 449 -13.46 -41.58 -17.66
C GLU A 449 -13.35 -42.91 -18.42
N GLY A 450 -13.94 -42.97 -19.61
CA GLY A 450 -14.03 -44.21 -20.40
C GLY A 450 -15.18 -45.15 -20.03
N ASP A 451 -16.09 -44.74 -19.12
CA ASP A 451 -17.28 -45.50 -18.74
C ASP A 451 -18.56 -44.64 -18.81
N ASP A 452 -19.56 -45.11 -19.55
CA ASP A 452 -20.85 -44.44 -19.70
C ASP A 452 -21.77 -44.61 -18.49
N LYS A 453 -21.44 -45.55 -17.58
CA LYS A 453 -22.22 -45.84 -16.39
C LYS A 453 -22.12 -44.71 -15.36
N GLU A 454 -23.28 -44.28 -14.87
CA GLU A 454 -23.36 -43.37 -13.73
C GLU A 454 -23.27 -44.16 -12.41
N TYR A 455 -22.38 -43.72 -11.53
CA TYR A 455 -22.19 -44.23 -10.18
C TYR A 455 -22.76 -43.26 -9.17
N GLU A 456 -23.29 -43.78 -8.06
CA GLU A 456 -23.82 -42.97 -6.97
C GLU A 456 -23.21 -43.37 -5.63
N LEU A 457 -22.72 -42.38 -4.88
CA LEU A 457 -22.17 -42.54 -3.54
C LEU A 457 -23.09 -41.88 -2.52
N GLN A 458 -23.66 -42.67 -1.60
CA GLN A 458 -24.54 -42.20 -0.52
C GLN A 458 -23.99 -42.48 0.89
N GLN A 459 -22.90 -43.26 1.00
CA GLN A 459 -22.36 -43.67 2.28
C GLN A 459 -21.69 -42.50 3.01
N ARG A 460 -22.01 -42.33 4.30
CA ARG A 460 -21.59 -41.13 5.06
C ARG A 460 -20.08 -40.98 5.21
N LEU A 461 -19.35 -42.07 5.46
CA LEU A 461 -17.90 -42.01 5.68
C LEU A 461 -17.14 -41.56 4.42
N PRO A 462 -17.34 -42.17 3.24
CA PRO A 462 -16.77 -41.67 1.99
C PRO A 462 -17.14 -40.22 1.68
N LEU A 463 -18.41 -39.83 1.87
CA LEU A 463 -18.85 -38.45 1.63
C LEU A 463 -18.15 -37.45 2.57
N TYR A 464 -17.97 -37.81 3.85
CA TYR A 464 -17.21 -36.98 4.79
C TYR A 464 -15.74 -36.82 4.39
N ILE A 465 -15.09 -37.89 3.92
CA ILE A 465 -13.69 -37.81 3.44
C ILE A 465 -13.60 -36.87 2.23
N ILE A 466 -14.56 -36.95 1.30
CA ILE A 466 -14.62 -36.05 0.14
C ILE A 466 -14.85 -34.60 0.58
N GLU A 467 -15.74 -34.35 1.55
CA GLU A 467 -15.97 -33.02 2.11
C GLU A 467 -14.68 -32.42 2.70
N GLU A 468 -13.97 -33.17 3.55
CA GLU A 468 -12.72 -32.70 4.14
C GLU A 468 -11.62 -32.50 3.09
N ALA A 469 -11.50 -33.41 2.11
CA ALA A 469 -10.52 -33.27 1.04
C ALA A 469 -10.80 -32.05 0.15
N ILE A 470 -12.07 -31.79 -0.21
CA ILE A 470 -12.46 -30.60 -0.98
C ILE A 470 -12.17 -29.34 -0.17
N LYS A 471 -12.49 -29.35 1.12
CA LYS A 471 -12.23 -28.21 2.00
C LYS A 471 -10.73 -27.90 2.07
N GLU A 472 -9.92 -28.89 2.43
CA GLU A 472 -8.46 -28.76 2.52
C GLU A 472 -7.85 -28.30 1.19
N TYR A 473 -8.25 -28.93 0.07
CA TYR A 473 -7.75 -28.58 -1.25
C TYR A 473 -8.16 -27.15 -1.64
N SER A 474 -9.41 -26.77 -1.43
CA SER A 474 -9.90 -25.42 -1.79
C SER A 474 -9.27 -24.30 -0.96
N GLU A 475 -8.84 -24.60 0.28
CA GLU A 475 -8.15 -23.67 1.16
C GLU A 475 -6.65 -23.58 0.80
N ASN A 476 -5.97 -24.72 0.57
CA ASN A 476 -4.53 -24.78 0.32
C ASN A 476 -4.13 -24.54 -1.15
N GLN A 477 -5.08 -24.65 -2.07
CA GLN A 477 -4.88 -24.57 -3.53
C GLN A 477 -5.85 -23.56 -4.15
N GLN A 478 -6.08 -22.44 -3.45
CA GLN A 478 -7.05 -21.44 -3.86
C GLN A 478 -6.75 -20.87 -5.27
N VAL A 479 -5.48 -20.68 -5.62
CA VAL A 479 -5.09 -20.18 -6.96
C VAL A 479 -5.48 -21.19 -8.04
N GLU A 480 -5.18 -22.47 -7.81
CA GLU A 480 -5.49 -23.54 -8.74
C GLU A 480 -6.99 -23.71 -8.95
N VAL A 481 -7.78 -23.57 -7.87
CA VAL A 481 -9.24 -23.72 -7.89
C VAL A 481 -9.95 -22.47 -8.43
N ASP A 482 -9.43 -21.27 -8.19
CA ASP A 482 -10.14 -20.02 -8.51
C ASP A 482 -9.61 -19.31 -9.75
N THR A 483 -8.42 -19.65 -10.23
CA THR A 483 -7.76 -18.97 -11.36
C THR A 483 -7.37 -19.92 -12.50
N ASP A 484 -7.23 -21.23 -12.24
CA ASP A 484 -6.52 -22.14 -13.17
C ASP A 484 -7.35 -23.37 -13.60
N LEU A 485 -8.63 -23.45 -13.22
CA LEU A 485 -9.50 -24.60 -13.52
C LEU A 485 -9.94 -24.66 -14.98
N ILE A 486 -10.28 -23.51 -15.56
CA ILE A 486 -10.70 -23.38 -16.96
C ILE A 486 -9.65 -22.57 -17.69
N LYS A 487 -9.30 -23.04 -18.90
CA LYS A 487 -8.44 -22.29 -19.81
C LYS A 487 -9.16 -21.00 -20.23
N THR A 488 -8.60 -19.87 -19.84
CA THR A 488 -9.14 -18.54 -20.14
C THR A 488 -8.15 -17.76 -20.99
N LYS A 489 -8.62 -17.25 -22.12
CA LYS A 489 -7.85 -16.42 -23.05
C LYS A 489 -8.36 -14.99 -22.97
N VAL A 490 -7.45 -14.07 -22.65
CA VAL A 490 -7.74 -12.63 -22.53
C VAL A 490 -7.08 -11.91 -23.70
N THR A 491 -7.87 -11.25 -24.54
CA THR A 491 -7.39 -10.51 -25.71
C THR A 491 -7.82 -9.06 -25.61
N ARG A 492 -6.88 -8.12 -25.73
CA ARG A 492 -7.21 -6.69 -25.77
C ARG A 492 -7.80 -6.32 -27.13
N THR A 493 -8.98 -5.69 -27.14
CA THR A 493 -9.72 -5.34 -28.37
C THR A 493 -9.67 -3.84 -28.72
N GLY A 494 -9.15 -2.99 -27.84
CA GLY A 494 -9.06 -1.54 -28.03
C GLY A 494 -8.48 -0.78 -26.82
N GLU A 495 -8.68 0.54 -26.75
CA GLU A 495 -8.34 1.33 -25.56
C GLU A 495 -9.27 0.98 -24.41
N GLY A 496 -8.78 0.16 -23.47
CA GLY A 496 -9.48 -0.21 -22.24
C GLY A 496 -10.49 -1.35 -22.36
N SER A 497 -10.68 -1.94 -23.55
CA SER A 497 -11.62 -3.06 -23.75
C SER A 497 -10.91 -4.41 -23.92
N PHE A 498 -11.53 -5.45 -23.36
CA PHE A 498 -11.02 -6.83 -23.39
C PHE A 498 -12.10 -7.79 -23.90
N SER A 499 -11.65 -8.79 -24.68
CA SER A 499 -12.41 -9.99 -25.00
C SER A 499 -11.90 -11.13 -24.13
N ILE A 500 -12.81 -11.88 -23.53
CA ILE A 500 -12.51 -13.02 -22.66
C ILE A 500 -13.16 -14.25 -23.28
N GLU A 501 -12.33 -15.19 -23.71
CA GLU A 501 -12.74 -16.50 -24.24
C GLU A 501 -12.41 -17.58 -23.23
N LYS A 502 -13.35 -18.49 -23.02
CA LYS A 502 -13.33 -19.43 -21.89
C LYS A 502 -13.51 -20.86 -22.41
N GLY A 503 -12.75 -21.79 -21.86
CA GLY A 503 -12.76 -23.20 -22.25
C GLY A 503 -14.10 -23.88 -21.95
N LYS A 504 -14.36 -24.99 -22.64
CA LYS A 504 -15.57 -25.83 -22.46
C LYS A 504 -15.33 -27.08 -21.63
N GLN A 505 -14.16 -27.19 -21.01
CA GLN A 505 -13.74 -28.31 -20.18
C GLN A 505 -12.72 -27.85 -19.13
N PHE A 506 -12.46 -28.68 -18.12
CA PHE A 506 -11.38 -28.43 -17.16
C PHE A 506 -10.01 -28.50 -17.85
N ALA A 507 -9.10 -27.60 -17.48
CA ALA A 507 -7.75 -27.51 -18.03
C ALA A 507 -6.86 -28.66 -17.52
N GLN A 508 -6.25 -29.38 -18.46
CA GLN A 508 -5.17 -30.31 -18.16
C GLN A 508 -3.96 -29.56 -17.59
N PRO A 509 -3.07 -30.20 -16.80
CA PRO A 509 -1.96 -29.51 -16.14
C PRO A 509 -1.10 -28.64 -17.07
N ASN A 510 -0.86 -29.05 -18.31
CA ASN A 510 -0.09 -28.30 -19.32
C ASN A 510 -0.89 -27.18 -20.00
N GLU A 511 -2.21 -27.16 -19.88
CA GLU A 511 -3.10 -26.12 -20.41
C GLU A 511 -3.33 -24.98 -19.41
N ARG A 512 -3.08 -25.25 -18.13
CA ARG A 512 -3.22 -24.32 -17.01
C ARG A 512 -2.32 -23.10 -17.20
N PHE A 513 -2.89 -21.92 -17.01
CA PHE A 513 -2.20 -20.64 -17.14
C PHE A 513 -0.96 -20.60 -16.24
N MET A 514 -1.05 -21.02 -14.97
CA MET A 514 0.09 -20.92 -14.05
C MET A 514 1.25 -21.82 -14.45
N VAL A 515 0.95 -23.05 -14.87
CA VAL A 515 1.97 -24.00 -15.32
C VAL A 515 2.69 -23.47 -16.55
N ARG A 516 1.95 -22.95 -17.52
CA ARG A 516 2.49 -22.38 -18.76
C ARG A 516 3.28 -21.10 -18.52
N PHE A 517 2.76 -20.19 -17.70
CA PHE A 517 3.41 -18.94 -17.34
C PHE A 517 4.73 -19.19 -16.60
N VAL A 518 4.72 -20.07 -15.58
CA VAL A 518 5.92 -20.40 -14.80
C VAL A 518 7.00 -21.00 -15.71
N LYS A 519 6.61 -21.91 -16.60
CA LYS A 519 7.55 -22.48 -17.59
C LYS A 519 8.14 -21.41 -18.50
N ALA A 520 7.29 -20.58 -19.12
CA ALA A 520 7.72 -19.50 -20.00
C ALA A 520 8.67 -18.52 -19.30
N PHE A 521 8.35 -18.13 -18.06
CA PHE A 521 9.16 -17.19 -17.29
C PHE A 521 10.48 -17.83 -16.83
N TYR A 522 10.47 -19.10 -16.47
CA TYR A 522 11.69 -19.85 -16.15
C TYR A 522 12.62 -19.93 -17.36
N ASP A 523 12.09 -20.30 -18.53
CA ASP A 523 12.87 -20.40 -19.78
C ASP A 523 13.43 -19.04 -20.22
N TYR A 524 12.65 -17.97 -20.07
CA TYR A 524 13.10 -16.58 -20.30
C TYR A 524 14.28 -16.22 -19.38
N LEU A 525 14.14 -16.43 -18.07
CA LEU A 525 15.20 -16.10 -17.10
C LEU A 525 16.47 -16.94 -17.32
N LEU A 526 16.29 -18.22 -17.65
CA LEU A 526 17.40 -19.13 -17.94
C LEU A 526 18.25 -18.64 -19.11
N LYS A 527 17.61 -18.08 -20.15
CA LYS A 527 18.31 -17.63 -21.36
C LYS A 527 18.82 -16.18 -21.27
N GLU A 528 18.04 -15.30 -20.68
CA GLU A 528 18.28 -13.84 -20.72
C GLU A 528 18.99 -13.33 -19.45
N ALA A 529 19.05 -14.14 -18.39
CA ALA A 529 19.81 -13.86 -17.17
C ALA A 529 20.70 -15.05 -16.74
N PRO A 530 21.56 -15.56 -17.64
CA PRO A 530 22.33 -16.77 -17.41
C PRO A 530 23.16 -16.70 -16.13
N MET A 531 23.41 -17.85 -15.53
CA MET A 531 24.27 -17.93 -14.35
C MET A 531 25.74 -17.77 -14.75
N GLY A 532 26.51 -17.10 -13.88
CA GLY A 532 27.97 -17.17 -13.96
C GLY A 532 28.48 -18.60 -13.69
N GLU A 533 29.70 -18.88 -14.14
CA GLU A 533 30.31 -20.24 -14.20
C GLU A 533 30.35 -21.00 -12.85
N ASN A 534 30.19 -20.30 -11.72
CA ASN A 534 30.33 -20.87 -10.36
C ASN A 534 29.01 -21.22 -9.65
N HIS A 535 27.87 -21.22 -10.33
CA HIS A 535 26.59 -21.57 -9.69
C HIS A 535 26.04 -22.90 -10.23
N SER A 536 25.74 -23.85 -9.34
CA SER A 536 25.41 -25.23 -9.74
C SER A 536 23.92 -25.52 -9.95
N PHE A 537 23.00 -24.64 -9.51
CA PHE A 537 21.56 -24.93 -9.57
C PHE A 537 20.68 -23.74 -10.03
N PRO A 538 20.26 -23.71 -11.31
CA PRO A 538 19.37 -22.67 -11.86
C PRO A 538 18.05 -22.47 -11.11
N SER A 539 17.48 -23.57 -10.61
CA SER A 539 16.25 -23.56 -9.81
C SER A 539 16.35 -22.72 -8.54
N LEU A 540 17.53 -22.63 -7.92
CA LEU A 540 17.74 -21.84 -6.69
C LEU A 540 17.74 -20.33 -6.95
N LYS A 541 17.97 -19.89 -8.21
CA LYS A 541 17.97 -18.48 -8.60
C LYS A 541 16.63 -18.06 -9.18
N TYR A 542 16.03 -18.86 -10.07
CA TYR A 542 14.88 -18.41 -10.87
C TYR A 542 13.53 -18.61 -10.19
N TYR A 543 13.33 -19.67 -9.40
CA TYR A 543 12.05 -19.84 -8.68
C TYR A 543 11.76 -18.71 -7.69
N PRO A 544 12.74 -18.18 -6.92
CA PRO A 544 12.51 -16.98 -6.11
C PRO A 544 12.04 -15.75 -6.91
N ILE A 545 12.63 -15.51 -8.09
CA ILE A 545 12.23 -14.38 -8.95
C ILE A 545 10.77 -14.50 -9.36
N ILE A 546 10.38 -15.68 -9.86
CA ILE A 546 9.00 -15.96 -10.29
C ILE A 546 8.04 -15.89 -9.10
N ALA A 547 8.41 -16.48 -7.96
CA ALA A 547 7.60 -16.48 -6.74
C ALA A 547 7.29 -15.06 -6.25
N ILE A 548 8.31 -14.19 -6.20
CA ILE A 548 8.15 -12.79 -5.80
C ILE A 548 7.25 -12.06 -6.79
N MET A 549 7.45 -12.27 -8.10
CA MET A 549 6.60 -11.66 -9.14
C MET A 549 5.13 -12.00 -8.90
N LEU A 550 4.82 -13.29 -8.80
CA LEU A 550 3.44 -13.77 -8.62
C LEU A 550 2.80 -13.31 -7.31
N LYS A 551 3.56 -13.32 -6.21
CA LYS A 551 3.12 -12.84 -4.91
C LYS A 551 2.77 -11.35 -4.96
N GLN A 552 3.66 -10.52 -5.50
CA GLN A 552 3.51 -9.06 -5.51
C GLN A 552 2.50 -8.55 -6.55
N THR A 553 2.09 -9.39 -7.50
CA THR A 553 0.96 -9.13 -8.41
C THR A 553 -0.39 -9.62 -7.87
N TRP A 554 -0.47 -9.97 -6.58
CA TRP A 554 -1.69 -10.40 -5.89
C TRP A 554 -2.35 -11.66 -6.46
N LEU A 555 -1.59 -12.50 -7.15
CA LEU A 555 -2.11 -13.77 -7.68
C LEU A 555 -2.64 -14.68 -6.56
N PHE A 556 -1.95 -14.71 -5.42
CA PHE A 556 -2.33 -15.51 -4.25
C PHE A 556 -3.43 -14.86 -3.39
N TYR A 557 -4.12 -13.83 -3.89
CA TYR A 557 -5.17 -13.05 -3.19
C TYR A 557 -4.71 -12.31 -1.91
N HIS A 558 -3.53 -12.62 -1.37
CA HIS A 558 -2.91 -11.94 -0.24
C HIS A 558 -1.38 -12.03 -0.28
N LEU A 559 -0.72 -11.18 0.51
CA LEU A 559 0.75 -11.13 0.63
C LEU A 559 1.31 -11.90 1.84
N ARG A 560 0.47 -12.65 2.56
CA ARG A 560 0.81 -13.24 3.87
C ARG A 560 1.65 -14.51 3.79
N ASP A 561 1.62 -15.23 2.66
CA ASP A 561 2.39 -16.47 2.50
C ASP A 561 3.90 -16.23 2.59
N SER A 562 4.62 -17.16 3.20
CA SER A 562 6.09 -17.08 3.25
C SER A 562 6.69 -17.22 1.85
N GLU A 563 7.90 -16.68 1.63
CA GLU A 563 8.58 -16.84 0.33
C GLU A 563 8.86 -18.31 0.04
N GLU A 564 9.18 -19.14 1.04
CA GLU A 564 9.43 -20.57 0.88
C GLU A 564 8.19 -21.31 0.35
N PHE A 565 7.00 -20.99 0.89
CA PHE A 565 5.75 -21.60 0.44
C PHE A 565 5.48 -21.28 -1.03
N VAL A 566 5.61 -20.01 -1.42
CA VAL A 566 5.36 -19.59 -2.81
C VAL A 566 6.40 -20.19 -3.76
N ILE A 567 7.67 -20.29 -3.35
CA ILE A 567 8.72 -20.96 -4.12
C ILE A 567 8.37 -22.45 -4.33
N ALA A 568 7.86 -23.13 -3.31
CA ALA A 568 7.45 -24.53 -3.42
C ALA A 568 6.31 -24.70 -4.44
N LYS A 569 5.34 -23.79 -4.46
CA LYS A 569 4.26 -23.74 -5.47
C LYS A 569 4.79 -23.54 -6.88
N VAL A 570 5.69 -22.56 -7.08
CA VAL A 570 6.34 -22.33 -8.38
C VAL A 570 7.10 -23.58 -8.84
N LYS A 571 7.82 -24.26 -7.94
CA LYS A 571 8.51 -25.51 -8.26
C LYS A 571 7.54 -26.62 -8.66
N GLN A 572 6.39 -26.73 -7.98
CA GLN A 572 5.33 -27.69 -8.32
C GLN A 572 4.76 -27.41 -9.72
N TRP A 573 4.38 -26.16 -10.01
CA TRP A 573 3.86 -25.78 -11.33
C TRP A 573 4.89 -25.98 -12.45
N HIS A 574 6.16 -25.65 -12.20
CA HIS A 574 7.21 -25.91 -13.18
C HIS A 574 7.38 -27.41 -13.45
N LYS A 575 7.35 -28.26 -12.41
CA LYS A 575 7.41 -29.72 -12.57
C LYS A 575 6.25 -30.27 -13.40
N LEU A 576 5.03 -29.77 -13.17
CA LEU A 576 3.84 -30.15 -13.95
C LEU A 576 3.95 -29.78 -15.43
N SER A 577 4.77 -28.80 -15.77
CA SER A 577 5.00 -28.41 -17.16
C SER A 577 5.80 -29.45 -17.98
N HIS A 578 6.40 -30.43 -17.30
CA HIS A 578 7.18 -31.52 -17.91
C HIS A 578 6.44 -32.86 -17.94
N THR A 579 5.24 -32.95 -17.35
CA THR A 579 4.45 -34.20 -17.26
C THR A 579 3.39 -34.29 -18.37
N ALA A 580 3.73 -33.85 -19.59
CA ALA A 580 2.87 -33.97 -20.77
C ALA A 580 3.18 -35.26 -21.54
#